data_AF-A0AA97H2X6-F1
#
_entry.id   AF-A0AA97H2X6-F1
#
_cell.length_a   1.000
_cell.length_b   1.000
_cell.length_c   1.000
_cell.angle_alpha   90.00
_cell.angle_beta   90.00
_cell.angle_gamma   90.00
#
_symmetry.space_group_name_H-M   'P 1'
#
loop_
_entity.id
_entity.type
_entity.pdbx_description
1 polymer ?
#
loop_
_entity_poly.entity_id
_entity_poly.type
_entity_poly.pdbx_seq_one_letter_code
_entity_poly.pdbx_strand_id
1 'polypeptide(L)'
;MRYLLTFLICVLLLSISSCRKDFTTSPSFGKLEFSKDTVFLDTVFTNIGSATYNLKVYNRSNTDISIPNIQLENGMISNYRLNVDGIAGKEFFDISILAKDSIFIFVETTIDFSSVTDPLYTDRIVFDNGDQEQKVDLVTLVQDAQFIFPSRNPISMKIDSLTIDGQATTLKGRFLEDHELRFTNTKPTVIYGYAAVPSGKTLTIEAGANIHFHNKSGLIVDKGGSLKVNGTLSEKVIFEGDRLEYNFQNIPGQWGTIWLRAGSLNNEIQHAQIKNGIIGILIDSIGTLNTPTLKLKNTEIFNHSNFGIRAM
;
A
#
# COMPACT_ATOMS: atom_id res chain seq x y z
N MET A 1 -71.82 15.47 15.52
CA MET A 1 -71.35 15.30 16.92
C MET A 1 -70.73 13.92 17.16
N ARG A 2 -71.47 12.80 17.05
CA ARG A 2 -70.92 11.45 17.30
C ARG A 2 -69.69 11.08 16.45
N TYR A 3 -69.74 11.24 15.13
CA TYR A 3 -68.61 10.89 14.24
C TYR A 3 -67.37 11.79 14.40
N LEU A 4 -67.57 13.05 14.79
CA LEU A 4 -66.48 13.99 15.07
C LEU A 4 -65.72 13.58 16.34
N LEU A 5 -66.46 13.12 17.36
CA LEU A 5 -65.89 12.62 18.61
C LEU A 5 -65.07 11.34 18.38
N THR A 6 -65.57 10.41 17.54
CA THR A 6 -64.85 9.18 17.20
C THR A 6 -63.58 9.46 16.40
N PHE A 7 -63.62 10.41 15.46
CA PHE A 7 -62.43 10.84 14.71
C PHE A 7 -61.38 11.47 15.64
N LEU A 8 -61.79 12.33 16.57
CA LEU A 8 -60.88 12.95 17.54
C LEU A 8 -60.22 11.91 18.46
N ILE A 9 -60.96 10.88 18.88
CA ILE A 9 -60.44 9.77 19.69
C ILE A 9 -59.45 8.90 18.90
N CYS A 10 -59.70 8.63 17.61
CA CYS A 10 -58.75 7.92 16.76
C CYS A 10 -57.47 8.71 16.52
N VAL A 11 -57.55 10.03 16.30
CA VAL A 11 -56.36 10.89 16.17
C VAL A 11 -55.58 10.95 17.49
N LEU A 12 -56.27 10.98 18.63
CA LEU A 12 -55.63 10.92 19.94
C LEU A 12 -54.92 9.57 20.16
N LEU A 13 -55.57 8.44 19.86
CA LEU A 13 -54.96 7.10 19.96
C LEU A 13 -53.75 6.92 19.03
N LEU A 14 -53.76 7.55 17.86
CA LEU A 14 -52.61 7.57 16.95
C LEU A 14 -51.48 8.47 17.46
N SER A 15 -51.78 9.57 18.17
CA SER A 15 -50.76 10.46 18.72
C SER A 15 -50.09 9.96 20.00
N ILE A 16 -50.75 9.09 20.79
CA ILE A 16 -50.12 8.37 21.91
C ILE A 16 -49.39 7.07 21.51
N SER A 17 -49.44 6.67 20.22
CA SER A 17 -48.68 5.51 19.71
C SER A 17 -47.24 5.86 19.30
N SER A 18 -46.69 6.99 19.76
CA SER A 18 -45.26 7.29 19.64
C SER A 18 -44.49 6.53 20.72
N CYS A 19 -44.28 5.24 20.49
CA CYS A 19 -43.38 4.42 21.31
C CYS A 19 -41.94 4.79 20.92
N ARG A 20 -41.42 5.87 21.50
CA ARG A 20 -39.99 6.16 21.41
C ARG A 20 -39.30 5.13 22.29
N LYS A 21 -38.55 4.20 21.69
CA LYS A 21 -37.57 3.42 22.45
C LYS A 21 -36.53 4.43 22.93
N ASP A 22 -36.45 4.65 24.23
CA ASP A 22 -35.32 5.38 24.79
C ASP A 22 -34.04 4.63 24.36
N PHE A 23 -33.12 5.35 23.72
CA PHE A 23 -31.84 4.82 23.24
C PHE A 23 -30.94 4.57 24.46
N THR A 24 -31.28 3.54 25.22
CA THR A 24 -30.46 3.07 26.35
C THR A 24 -29.61 1.92 25.84
N THR A 25 -28.30 2.13 25.81
CA THR A 25 -27.35 1.08 25.47
C THR A 25 -27.06 0.25 26.72
N SER A 26 -26.88 -1.06 26.53
CA SER A 26 -26.36 -1.94 27.57
C SER A 26 -24.87 -2.19 27.34
N PRO A 27 -24.01 -2.15 28.37
CA PRO A 27 -22.61 -2.51 28.20
C PRO A 27 -22.47 -3.92 27.61
N SER A 28 -21.67 -4.05 26.55
CA SER A 28 -21.26 -5.35 26.01
C SER A 28 -20.14 -5.93 26.85
N PHE A 29 -20.18 -7.24 27.07
CA PHE A 29 -19.10 -8.00 27.68
C PHE A 29 -18.95 -9.35 26.97
N GLY A 30 -17.85 -9.55 26.25
CA GLY A 30 -17.42 -10.88 25.77
C GLY A 30 -18.32 -11.54 24.71
N LYS A 31 -19.15 -10.77 23.99
CA LYS A 31 -20.11 -11.27 22.99
C LYS A 31 -20.04 -10.57 21.65
N LEU A 32 -19.00 -9.79 21.40
CA LEU A 32 -18.77 -9.15 20.10
C LEU A 32 -18.36 -10.22 19.08
N GLU A 33 -18.86 -10.08 17.86
CA GLU A 33 -18.40 -10.85 16.71
C GLU A 33 -17.57 -9.94 15.81
N PHE A 34 -16.47 -10.46 15.26
CA PHE A 34 -15.55 -9.71 14.41
C PHE A 34 -15.55 -10.28 13.00
N SER A 35 -15.32 -9.44 12.00
CA SER A 35 -15.16 -9.94 10.62
C SER A 35 -13.92 -10.81 10.42
N LYS A 36 -12.93 -10.69 11.32
CA LYS A 36 -11.65 -11.40 11.33
C LYS A 36 -11.16 -11.56 12.77
N ASP A 37 -10.44 -12.64 13.03
CA ASP A 37 -9.68 -12.89 14.26
C ASP A 37 -8.28 -12.24 14.23
N THR A 38 -7.70 -12.12 13.04
CA THR A 38 -6.43 -11.43 12.79
C THR A 38 -6.54 -10.48 11.60
N VAL A 39 -6.03 -9.26 11.77
CA VAL A 39 -5.83 -8.29 10.69
C VAL A 39 -4.36 -8.29 10.32
N PHE A 40 -4.05 -9.00 9.22
CA PHE A 40 -2.74 -8.93 8.57
C PHE A 40 -2.67 -7.67 7.72
N LEU A 41 -1.75 -6.78 8.05
CA LEU A 41 -1.30 -5.74 7.14
C LEU A 41 -0.16 -6.33 6.32
N ASP A 42 -0.18 -6.10 5.01
CA ASP A 42 0.91 -6.56 4.13
C ASP A 42 2.25 -5.91 4.50
N THR A 43 3.34 -6.35 3.85
CA THR A 43 4.70 -5.88 4.10
C THR A 43 4.80 -4.37 3.94
N VAL A 44 5.26 -3.69 4.98
CA VAL A 44 5.51 -2.24 4.98
C VAL A 44 7.00 -1.98 4.90
N PHE A 45 7.39 -1.07 4.01
CA PHE A 45 8.76 -0.58 3.99
C PHE A 45 8.98 0.43 5.12
N THR A 46 10.20 0.45 5.66
CA THR A 46 10.59 1.38 6.73
C THR A 46 10.18 2.82 6.41
N ASN A 47 9.54 3.48 7.38
CA ASN A 47 9.06 4.87 7.28
C ASN A 47 8.02 5.15 6.18
N ILE A 48 7.45 4.12 5.55
CA ILE A 48 6.32 4.24 4.62
C ILE A 48 5.03 3.79 5.32
N GLY A 49 3.98 4.58 5.15
CA GLY A 49 2.67 4.24 5.69
C GLY A 49 2.07 3.02 4.99
N SER A 50 1.43 2.14 5.76
CA SER A 50 0.65 1.04 5.22
C SER A 50 -0.59 1.55 4.48
N ALA A 51 -1.22 0.69 3.69
CA ALA A 51 -2.62 0.88 3.38
C ALA A 51 -3.48 0.78 4.64
N THR A 52 -4.68 1.34 4.57
CA THR A 52 -5.69 1.24 5.62
C THR A 52 -6.49 -0.05 5.46
N TYR A 53 -6.52 -0.87 6.50
CA TYR A 53 -7.30 -2.11 6.58
C TYR A 53 -8.55 -1.89 7.43
N ASN A 54 -9.63 -2.61 7.11
CA ASN A 54 -10.85 -2.55 7.91
C ASN A 54 -11.09 -3.84 8.70
N LEU A 55 -11.66 -3.65 9.87
CA LEU A 55 -12.23 -4.66 10.76
C LEU A 55 -13.67 -4.23 11.06
N LYS A 56 -14.64 -5.11 10.89
CA LYS A 56 -16.01 -4.87 11.35
C LYS A 56 -16.22 -5.52 12.70
N VAL A 57 -16.88 -4.78 13.60
CA VAL A 57 -17.33 -5.28 14.91
C VAL A 57 -18.84 -5.30 14.89
N TYR A 58 -19.43 -6.47 15.14
CA TYR A 58 -20.85 -6.71 15.00
C TYR A 58 -21.55 -6.80 16.35
N ASN A 59 -22.67 -6.08 16.48
CA ASN A 59 -23.67 -6.36 17.48
C ASN A 59 -24.72 -7.31 16.90
N ARG A 60 -24.58 -8.61 17.16
CA ARG A 60 -25.57 -9.61 16.73
C ARG A 60 -26.80 -9.70 17.62
N SER A 61 -26.86 -8.96 18.72
CA SER A 61 -27.98 -9.00 19.64
C SER A 61 -29.20 -8.23 19.10
N ASN A 62 -30.34 -8.34 19.81
CA ASN A 62 -31.56 -7.60 19.48
C ASN A 62 -31.67 -6.27 20.25
N THR A 63 -30.61 -5.87 20.94
CA THR A 63 -30.56 -4.69 21.82
C THR A 63 -29.37 -3.81 21.45
N ASP A 64 -29.50 -2.51 21.65
CA ASP A 64 -28.39 -1.59 21.45
C ASP A 64 -27.34 -1.82 22.55
N ILE A 65 -26.06 -1.87 22.16
CA ILE A 65 -24.94 -2.11 23.07
C ILE A 65 -23.99 -0.93 23.07
N SER A 66 -23.23 -0.78 24.16
CA SER A 66 -22.05 0.08 24.22
C SER A 66 -20.83 -0.76 24.53
N ILE A 67 -19.75 -0.59 23.78
CA ILE A 67 -18.45 -1.18 24.06
C ILE A 67 -17.74 -0.23 25.03
N PRO A 68 -17.49 -0.62 26.29
CA PRO A 68 -16.93 0.28 27.29
C PRO A 68 -15.52 0.77 26.95
N ASN A 69 -14.69 -0.10 26.34
CA ASN A 69 -13.32 0.22 25.96
C ASN A 69 -12.93 -0.48 24.67
N ILE A 70 -12.26 0.25 23.78
CA ILE A 70 -11.50 -0.28 22.65
C ILE A 70 -10.13 0.35 22.70
N GLN A 71 -9.07 -0.44 22.76
CA GLN A 71 -7.70 0.09 22.85
C GLN A 71 -6.68 -0.82 22.16
N LEU A 72 -5.49 -0.30 21.87
CA LEU A 72 -4.34 -1.11 21.52
C LEU A 72 -3.72 -1.72 22.78
N GLU A 73 -3.31 -2.99 22.75
CA GLU A 73 -2.70 -3.68 23.90
C GLU A 73 -1.40 -3.00 24.34
N ASN A 74 -0.60 -2.52 23.38
CA ASN A 74 0.56 -1.67 23.66
C ASN A 74 0.21 -0.18 23.91
N GLY A 75 -1.07 0.19 23.95
CA GLY A 75 -1.54 1.55 24.22
C GLY A 75 -0.90 2.62 23.33
N MET A 76 -0.46 3.72 23.94
CA MET A 76 0.04 4.89 23.22
C MET A 76 1.36 4.67 22.49
N ILE A 77 2.17 3.68 22.89
CA ILE A 77 3.46 3.36 22.26
C ILE A 77 3.32 2.49 21.01
N SER A 78 2.12 1.94 20.74
CA SER A 78 1.87 1.16 19.54
C SER A 78 2.14 1.97 18.27
N ASN A 79 2.73 1.38 17.24
CA ASN A 79 2.86 2.00 15.93
C ASN A 79 1.57 1.87 15.11
N TYR A 80 0.59 1.09 15.55
CA TYR A 80 -0.73 1.08 14.93
C TYR A 80 -1.52 2.34 15.28
N ARG A 81 -2.33 2.78 14.33
CA ARG A 81 -3.29 3.86 14.47
C ARG A 81 -4.66 3.32 14.12
N LEU A 82 -5.65 3.64 14.95
CA LEU A 82 -7.02 3.21 14.77
C LEU A 82 -7.91 4.40 14.41
N ASN A 83 -8.94 4.14 13.61
CA ASN A 83 -10.11 4.99 13.51
C ASN A 83 -11.35 4.13 13.75
N VAL A 84 -12.05 4.37 14.86
CA VAL A 84 -13.25 3.65 15.27
C VAL A 84 -14.46 4.50 14.95
N ASP A 85 -15.25 4.05 13.97
CA ASP A 85 -16.49 4.69 13.51
C ASP A 85 -16.36 6.21 13.24
N GLY A 86 -15.23 6.62 12.66
CA GLY A 86 -14.93 8.02 12.33
C GLY A 86 -14.03 8.72 13.36
N ILE A 87 -13.86 8.17 14.56
CA ILE A 87 -13.04 8.76 15.63
C ILE A 87 -11.62 8.19 15.53
N ALA A 88 -10.61 9.04 15.34
CA ALA A 88 -9.20 8.63 15.31
C ALA A 88 -8.60 8.59 16.72
N GLY A 89 -7.80 7.57 17.02
CA GLY A 89 -7.21 7.39 18.34
C GLY A 89 -6.51 6.04 18.51
N LYS A 90 -6.11 5.74 19.75
CA LYS A 90 -5.57 4.44 20.16
C LYS A 90 -6.31 3.83 21.36
N GLU A 91 -7.23 4.59 21.93
CA GLU A 91 -8.09 4.27 23.06
C GLU A 91 -9.41 5.00 22.86
N PHE A 92 -10.52 4.31 23.08
CA PHE A 92 -11.86 4.78 22.81
C PHE A 92 -12.81 4.25 23.89
N PHE A 93 -13.78 5.06 24.29
CA PHE A 93 -14.71 4.74 25.37
C PHE A 93 -16.15 4.84 24.89
N ASP A 94 -17.00 3.98 25.44
CA ASP A 94 -18.45 4.00 25.28
C ASP A 94 -18.94 4.04 23.81
N ILE A 95 -18.32 3.20 22.97
CA ILE A 95 -18.66 3.13 21.54
C ILE A 95 -19.98 2.35 21.37
N SER A 96 -21.02 3.05 20.94
CA SER A 96 -22.36 2.49 20.78
C SER A 96 -22.55 1.77 19.45
N ILE A 97 -23.19 0.60 19.47
CA ILE A 97 -23.57 -0.17 18.28
C ILE A 97 -25.05 -0.56 18.40
N LEU A 98 -25.85 -0.16 17.41
CA LEU A 98 -27.28 -0.47 17.38
C LEU A 98 -27.54 -1.98 17.26
N ALA A 99 -28.72 -2.41 17.68
CA ALA A 99 -29.17 -3.79 17.54
C ALA A 99 -29.06 -4.26 16.08
N LYS A 100 -28.45 -5.43 15.86
CA LYS A 100 -28.21 -6.03 14.53
C LYS A 100 -27.32 -5.20 13.60
N ASP A 101 -26.58 -4.24 14.14
CA ASP A 101 -25.70 -3.37 13.37
C ASP A 101 -24.21 -3.70 13.57
N SER A 102 -23.34 -2.93 12.93
CA SER A 102 -21.90 -3.03 13.03
C SER A 102 -21.23 -1.68 12.91
N ILE A 103 -20.05 -1.56 13.51
CA ILE A 103 -19.14 -0.42 13.29
C ILE A 103 -17.93 -0.86 12.47
N PHE A 104 -17.25 0.13 11.89
CA PHE A 104 -15.94 -0.07 11.27
C PHE A 104 -14.82 0.39 12.20
N ILE A 105 -13.75 -0.40 12.22
CA ILE A 105 -12.44 0.00 12.71
C ILE A 105 -11.48 -0.02 11.54
N PHE A 106 -10.86 1.12 11.26
CA PHE A 106 -9.79 1.24 10.29
C PHE A 106 -8.45 1.19 11.00
N VAL A 107 -7.51 0.42 10.45
CA VAL A 107 -6.19 0.15 11.01
C VAL A 107 -5.14 0.51 9.97
N GLU A 108 -4.13 1.28 10.39
CA GLU A 108 -2.94 1.55 9.59
C GLU A 108 -1.71 1.64 10.48
N THR A 109 -0.51 1.59 9.89
CA THR A 109 0.74 1.75 10.62
C THR A 109 1.81 2.46 9.80
N THR A 110 2.83 2.97 10.48
CA THR A 110 4.06 3.48 9.88
C THR A 110 5.16 3.17 10.87
N ILE A 111 6.15 2.37 10.45
CA ILE A 111 7.14 1.81 11.36
C ILE A 111 8.53 2.12 10.83
N ASP A 112 9.39 2.64 11.69
CA ASP A 112 10.83 2.70 11.41
C ASP A 112 11.42 1.31 11.70
N PHE A 113 11.98 0.66 10.69
CA PHE A 113 12.62 -0.65 10.84
C PHE A 113 13.72 -0.65 11.91
N SER A 114 14.42 0.46 12.11
CA SER A 114 15.45 0.57 13.15
C SER A 114 14.89 0.61 14.59
N SER A 115 13.58 0.88 14.73
CA SER A 115 12.87 0.91 16.01
C SER A 115 12.33 -0.46 16.43
N VAL A 116 12.38 -1.46 15.56
CA VAL A 116 11.92 -2.82 15.83
C VAL A 116 13.08 -3.82 15.84
N THR A 117 13.04 -4.79 16.75
CA THR A 117 14.03 -5.86 16.85
C THR A 117 13.67 -7.10 16.04
N ASP A 118 12.36 -7.28 15.80
CA ASP A 118 11.81 -8.33 14.96
C ASP A 118 11.14 -7.64 13.75
N PRO A 119 11.42 -8.07 12.50
CA PRO A 119 10.67 -7.58 11.34
C PRO A 119 9.17 -7.86 11.45
N LEU A 120 8.72 -8.84 12.23
CA LEU A 120 7.31 -9.06 12.51
C LEU A 120 6.83 -8.16 13.65
N TYR A 121 6.10 -7.09 13.31
CA TYR A 121 5.51 -6.18 14.28
C TYR A 121 4.06 -6.59 14.61
N THR A 122 3.81 -6.92 15.87
CA THR A 122 2.51 -7.39 16.34
C THR A 122 1.94 -6.55 17.47
N ASP A 123 0.62 -6.41 17.49
CA ASP A 123 -0.15 -5.82 18.59
C ASP A 123 -1.56 -6.42 18.59
N ARG A 124 -2.43 -5.99 19.49
CA ARG A 124 -3.84 -6.42 19.51
C ARG A 124 -4.76 -5.25 19.72
N ILE A 125 -5.93 -5.31 19.09
CA ILE A 125 -7.06 -4.48 19.49
C ILE A 125 -7.79 -5.23 20.60
N VAL A 126 -7.86 -4.60 21.77
CA VAL A 126 -8.47 -5.11 22.98
C VAL A 126 -9.85 -4.47 23.14
N PHE A 127 -10.86 -5.29 23.34
CA PHE A 127 -12.25 -4.89 23.56
C PHE A 127 -12.68 -5.26 24.97
N ASP A 128 -13.40 -4.35 25.61
CA ASP A 128 -13.86 -4.45 26.99
C ASP A 128 -12.69 -4.44 28.00
N ASN A 129 -13.00 -4.48 29.30
CA ASN A 129 -12.02 -4.58 30.38
C ASN A 129 -12.34 -5.80 31.26
N GLY A 130 -11.32 -6.56 31.69
CA GLY A 130 -11.44 -7.64 32.69
C GLY A 130 -11.64 -9.05 32.11
N ASP A 131 -12.39 -9.90 32.81
CA ASP A 131 -12.48 -11.36 32.53
C ASP A 131 -13.24 -11.73 31.25
N GLN A 132 -13.82 -10.77 30.54
CA GLN A 132 -14.58 -10.96 29.29
C GLN A 132 -13.92 -10.25 28.10
N GLU A 133 -12.64 -9.92 28.23
CA GLU A 133 -11.84 -9.28 27.20
C GLU A 133 -11.81 -10.11 25.91
N GLN A 134 -12.10 -9.46 24.78
CA GLN A 134 -11.92 -10.04 23.46
C GLN A 134 -10.80 -9.31 22.73
N LYS A 135 -10.05 -10.05 21.90
CA LYS A 135 -8.90 -9.52 21.18
C LYS A 135 -9.00 -9.83 19.70
N VAL A 136 -8.48 -8.91 18.90
CA VAL A 136 -8.20 -9.12 17.48
C VAL A 136 -6.72 -8.84 17.25
N ASP A 137 -5.99 -9.82 16.74
CA ASP A 137 -4.55 -9.70 16.50
C ASP A 137 -4.27 -8.76 15.31
N LEU A 138 -3.23 -7.94 15.43
CA LEU A 138 -2.68 -7.11 14.36
C LEU A 138 -1.27 -7.59 14.05
N VAL A 139 -1.00 -7.88 12.78
CA VAL A 139 0.29 -8.42 12.34
C VAL A 139 0.76 -7.69 11.09
N THR A 140 1.97 -7.15 11.11
CA THR A 140 2.61 -6.49 9.97
C THR A 140 4.04 -6.96 9.82
N LEU A 141 4.48 -7.28 8.60
CA LEU A 141 5.90 -7.47 8.31
C LEU A 141 6.53 -6.12 7.96
N VAL A 142 7.62 -5.76 8.63
CA VAL A 142 8.38 -4.52 8.40
C VAL A 142 9.68 -4.89 7.71
N GLN A 143 9.98 -4.21 6.61
CA GLN A 143 11.17 -4.46 5.82
C GLN A 143 11.97 -3.17 5.61
N ASP A 144 13.28 -3.24 5.84
CA ASP A 144 14.19 -2.16 5.46
C ASP A 144 14.37 -2.12 3.94
N ALA A 145 14.54 -0.93 3.36
CA ALA A 145 14.61 -0.73 1.93
C ALA A 145 15.57 0.40 1.54
N GLN A 146 16.14 0.30 0.34
CA GLN A 146 16.85 1.40 -0.29
C GLN A 146 15.87 2.24 -1.09
N PHE A 147 15.69 3.51 -0.71
CA PHE A 147 14.79 4.41 -1.42
C PHE A 147 15.50 5.32 -2.42
N ILE A 148 14.90 5.47 -3.59
CA ILE A 148 15.28 6.47 -4.59
C ILE A 148 14.10 7.43 -4.74
N PHE A 149 14.26 8.64 -4.20
CA PHE A 149 13.29 9.73 -4.34
C PHE A 149 13.78 10.76 -5.35
N PRO A 150 12.87 11.46 -6.04
CA PRO A 150 13.22 12.70 -6.72
C PRO A 150 13.62 13.72 -5.65
N SER A 151 14.65 14.51 -5.95
CA SER A 151 15.06 15.60 -5.08
C SER A 151 13.92 16.59 -4.86
N ARG A 152 13.86 17.17 -3.67
CA ARG A 152 12.89 18.20 -3.30
C ARG A 152 13.64 19.45 -2.89
N ASN A 153 13.32 20.58 -3.52
CA ASN A 153 13.88 21.85 -3.11
C ASN A 153 13.35 22.21 -1.71
N PRO A 154 14.22 22.47 -0.72
CA PRO A 154 13.81 22.63 0.68
C PRO A 154 13.03 23.92 0.96
N ILE A 155 13.13 24.93 0.08
CA ILE A 155 12.48 26.23 0.26
C ILE A 155 11.15 26.26 -0.51
N SER A 156 11.20 25.99 -1.81
CA SER A 156 10.02 26.04 -2.69
C SER A 156 9.14 24.79 -2.59
N MET A 157 9.61 23.75 -1.89
CA MET A 157 8.96 22.43 -1.77
C MET A 157 8.69 21.73 -3.11
N LYS A 158 9.24 22.26 -4.21
CA LYS A 158 9.10 21.72 -5.57
C LYS A 158 9.87 20.41 -5.69
N ILE A 159 9.19 19.40 -6.23
CA ILE A 159 9.78 18.10 -6.58
C ILE A 159 10.45 18.23 -7.95
N ASP A 160 11.69 17.80 -8.03
CA ASP A 160 12.50 17.85 -9.24
C ASP A 160 11.93 16.94 -10.33
N SER A 161 12.12 17.40 -11.55
CA SER A 161 11.81 16.64 -12.75
C SER A 161 13.10 16.36 -13.51
N LEU A 162 13.14 15.25 -14.24
CA LEU A 162 14.24 14.94 -15.14
C LEU A 162 14.37 16.00 -16.24
N THR A 163 15.61 16.39 -16.51
CA THR A 163 15.99 17.11 -17.72
C THR A 163 16.60 16.11 -18.67
N ILE A 164 15.99 15.96 -19.84
CA ILE A 164 16.34 14.97 -20.85
C ILE A 164 16.76 15.71 -22.12
N ASP A 165 17.94 15.40 -22.65
CA ASP A 165 18.52 16.08 -23.83
C ASP A 165 18.56 17.62 -23.71
N GLY A 166 18.80 18.11 -22.48
CA GLY A 166 18.81 19.55 -22.17
C GLY A 166 17.42 20.20 -22.06
N GLN A 167 16.34 19.42 -22.19
CA GLN A 167 14.96 19.90 -22.07
C GLN A 167 14.31 19.43 -20.76
N ALA A 168 13.71 20.35 -20.03
CA ALA A 168 12.98 20.03 -18.82
C ALA A 168 11.74 19.20 -19.15
N THR A 169 11.49 18.13 -18.39
CA THR A 169 10.31 17.28 -18.55
C THR A 169 9.32 17.43 -17.38
N THR A 170 8.15 16.83 -17.52
CA THR A 170 7.18 16.69 -16.43
C THR A 170 7.43 15.43 -15.58
N LEU A 171 8.38 14.58 -15.98
CA LEU A 171 8.70 13.34 -15.29
C LEU A 171 9.43 13.63 -13.99
N LYS A 172 8.74 13.43 -12.87
CA LYS A 172 9.35 13.51 -11.54
C LYS A 172 10.38 12.40 -11.41
N GLY A 173 11.60 12.75 -11.03
CA GLY A 173 12.70 11.80 -11.03
C GLY A 173 14.05 12.48 -10.98
N ARG A 174 15.10 11.66 -10.95
CA ARG A 174 16.49 12.13 -11.01
C ARG A 174 17.38 11.06 -11.63
N PHE A 175 18.58 11.48 -12.01
CA PHE A 175 19.64 10.55 -12.36
C PHE A 175 20.17 9.85 -11.10
N LEU A 176 20.51 8.57 -11.25
CA LEU A 176 21.17 7.78 -10.23
C LEU A 176 22.60 8.28 -10.02
N GLU A 177 23.03 8.29 -8.77
CA GLU A 177 24.40 8.57 -8.39
C GLU A 177 25.28 7.33 -8.54
N ASP A 178 26.60 7.50 -8.60
CA ASP A 178 27.54 6.40 -8.85
C ASP A 178 27.43 5.26 -7.82
N HIS A 179 27.13 5.60 -6.56
CA HIS A 179 26.95 4.60 -5.49
C HIS A 179 25.58 3.90 -5.53
N GLU A 180 24.66 4.33 -6.39
CA GLU A 180 23.32 3.75 -6.57
C GLU A 180 23.20 2.90 -7.84
N LEU A 181 24.29 2.73 -8.61
CA LEU A 181 24.31 1.97 -9.86
C LEU A 181 24.40 0.45 -9.67
N ARG A 182 24.17 -0.04 -8.45
CA ARG A 182 24.15 -1.48 -8.13
C ARG A 182 23.00 -1.81 -7.20
N PHE A 183 22.01 -2.56 -7.70
CA PHE A 183 20.92 -3.10 -6.88
C PHE A 183 21.20 -4.57 -6.55
N THR A 184 21.02 -4.93 -5.29
CA THR A 184 21.39 -6.25 -4.73
C THR A 184 20.17 -6.93 -4.11
N ASN A 185 20.31 -8.19 -3.70
CA ASN A 185 19.28 -8.90 -2.94
C ASN A 185 19.31 -8.61 -1.42
N THR A 186 20.26 -7.81 -0.93
CA THR A 186 20.37 -7.50 0.52
C THR A 186 19.20 -6.65 1.03
N LYS A 187 18.75 -5.67 0.22
CA LYS A 187 17.58 -4.84 0.52
C LYS A 187 16.79 -4.60 -0.76
N PRO A 188 15.45 -4.60 -0.72
CA PRO A 188 14.64 -4.14 -1.83
C PRO A 188 14.97 -2.69 -2.17
N THR A 189 14.90 -2.36 -3.46
CA THR A 189 15.01 -0.99 -3.94
C THR A 189 13.62 -0.45 -4.26
N VAL A 190 13.23 0.67 -3.66
CA VAL A 190 11.91 1.29 -3.83
C VAL A 190 12.07 2.65 -4.51
N ILE A 191 11.45 2.81 -5.68
CA ILE A 191 11.64 3.97 -6.55
C ILE A 191 10.36 4.82 -6.57
N TYR A 192 10.50 6.09 -6.18
CA TYR A 192 9.48 7.11 -6.34
C TYR A 192 9.86 8.03 -7.50
N GLY A 193 8.94 8.26 -8.43
CA GLY A 193 9.27 8.93 -9.70
C GLY A 193 10.23 8.10 -10.56
N TYR A 194 10.95 8.72 -11.48
CA TYR A 194 11.82 8.01 -12.42
C TYR A 194 13.27 8.04 -11.94
N ALA A 195 13.86 6.85 -11.80
CA ALA A 195 15.30 6.69 -11.66
C ALA A 195 15.92 6.61 -13.06
N ALA A 196 16.88 7.48 -13.37
CA ALA A 196 17.54 7.50 -14.68
C ALA A 196 19.01 7.05 -14.57
N VAL A 197 19.40 6.07 -15.38
CA VAL A 197 20.80 5.68 -15.55
C VAL A 197 21.50 6.73 -16.41
N PRO A 198 22.57 7.38 -15.92
CA PRO A 198 23.28 8.42 -16.68
C PRO A 198 23.97 7.90 -17.94
N SER A 199 24.28 8.81 -18.86
CA SER A 199 25.12 8.53 -20.02
C SER A 199 26.50 7.98 -19.62
N GLY A 200 26.98 6.94 -20.31
CA GLY A 200 28.27 6.32 -20.04
C GLY A 200 28.33 5.45 -18.78
N LYS A 201 27.20 5.29 -18.07
CA LYS A 201 27.10 4.51 -16.83
C LYS A 201 26.26 3.25 -17.04
N THR A 202 26.48 2.26 -16.19
CA THR A 202 25.75 0.99 -16.22
C THR A 202 25.08 0.75 -14.88
N LEU A 203 23.77 0.58 -14.87
CA LEU A 203 23.05 0.04 -13.72
C LEU A 203 23.13 -1.49 -13.76
N THR A 204 23.67 -2.07 -12.71
CA THR A 204 23.75 -3.53 -12.52
C THR A 204 22.77 -3.98 -11.45
N ILE A 205 21.88 -4.89 -11.79
CA ILE A 205 20.89 -5.47 -10.89
C ILE A 205 21.22 -6.95 -10.72
N GLU A 206 21.54 -7.35 -9.50
CA GLU A 206 22.03 -8.69 -9.19
C GLU A 206 20.90 -9.70 -8.99
N ALA A 207 21.24 -10.98 -9.06
CA ALA A 207 20.29 -12.07 -8.84
C ALA A 207 19.55 -11.93 -7.50
N GLY A 208 18.25 -12.21 -7.51
CA GLY A 208 17.39 -12.12 -6.33
C GLY A 208 17.03 -10.70 -5.88
N ALA A 209 17.47 -9.65 -6.57
CA ALA A 209 17.07 -8.27 -6.25
C ALA A 209 15.57 -8.03 -6.51
N ASN A 210 14.94 -7.27 -5.61
CA ASN A 210 13.54 -6.85 -5.72
C ASN A 210 13.47 -5.33 -5.92
N ILE A 211 12.83 -4.90 -6.99
CA ILE A 211 12.70 -3.50 -7.36
C ILE A 211 11.21 -3.15 -7.40
N HIS A 212 10.83 -2.25 -6.51
CA HIS A 212 9.48 -1.78 -6.33
C HIS A 212 9.32 -0.36 -6.85
N PHE A 213 8.20 -0.12 -7.50
CA PHE A 213 7.89 1.14 -8.16
C PHE A 213 6.62 1.75 -7.59
N HIS A 214 6.71 2.98 -7.11
CA HIS A 214 5.53 3.73 -6.70
C HIS A 214 4.64 4.12 -7.90
N ASN A 215 3.41 4.54 -7.66
CA ASN A 215 2.58 5.10 -8.73
C ASN A 215 3.28 6.28 -9.44
N LYS A 216 3.19 6.33 -10.77
CA LYS A 216 3.85 7.31 -11.66
C LYS A 216 5.39 7.32 -11.58
N SER A 217 5.99 6.18 -11.22
CA SER A 217 7.43 5.96 -11.22
C SER A 217 7.89 5.10 -12.40
N GLY A 218 9.20 4.91 -12.55
CA GLY A 218 9.77 3.99 -13.53
C GLY A 218 11.29 4.02 -13.55
N LEU A 219 11.88 3.26 -14.47
CA LEU A 219 13.32 3.22 -14.69
C LEU A 219 13.62 3.72 -16.10
N ILE A 220 14.58 4.62 -16.24
CA ILE A 220 15.03 5.15 -17.54
C ILE A 220 16.49 4.76 -17.72
N VAL A 221 16.83 4.22 -18.89
CA VAL A 221 18.22 4.09 -19.32
C VAL A 221 18.45 5.15 -20.38
N ASP A 222 19.23 6.18 -20.01
CA ASP A 222 19.42 7.33 -20.87
C ASP A 222 20.38 7.03 -22.03
N LYS A 223 20.50 7.96 -22.98
CA LYS A 223 21.43 7.87 -24.11
C LYS A 223 22.85 7.58 -23.64
N GLY A 224 23.45 6.51 -24.16
CA GLY A 224 24.79 6.04 -23.79
C GLY A 224 24.86 5.28 -22.46
N GLY A 225 23.76 5.15 -21.72
CA GLY A 225 23.67 4.30 -20.54
C GLY A 225 23.38 2.84 -20.87
N SER A 226 23.53 1.96 -19.88
CA SER A 226 23.26 0.53 -19.98
C SER A 226 22.55 -0.03 -18.75
N LEU A 227 21.70 -1.03 -18.96
CA LEU A 227 21.08 -1.83 -17.90
C LEU A 227 21.54 -3.30 -18.01
N LYS A 228 22.01 -3.86 -16.89
CA LYS A 228 22.37 -5.27 -16.75
C LYS A 228 21.58 -5.90 -15.63
N VAL A 229 20.59 -6.72 -15.96
CA VAL A 229 19.79 -7.48 -14.97
C VAL A 229 20.25 -8.93 -15.00
N ASN A 230 20.93 -9.35 -13.95
CA ASN A 230 21.69 -10.60 -13.86
C ASN A 230 20.99 -11.64 -12.99
N GLY A 231 19.70 -11.89 -13.23
CA GLY A 231 18.97 -12.96 -12.55
C GLY A 231 19.52 -14.35 -12.86
N THR A 232 19.12 -15.32 -12.05
CA THR A 232 19.35 -16.75 -12.28
C THR A 232 18.04 -17.53 -12.24
N LEU A 233 18.07 -18.82 -12.60
CA LEU A 233 16.88 -19.68 -12.52
C LEU A 233 16.33 -19.78 -11.08
N SER A 234 17.21 -19.84 -10.09
CA SER A 234 16.86 -19.94 -8.66
C SER A 234 16.54 -18.59 -8.04
N GLU A 235 17.19 -17.52 -8.50
CA GLU A 235 17.09 -16.18 -7.92
C GLU A 235 16.77 -15.17 -9.04
N LYS A 236 15.50 -15.13 -9.43
CA LYS A 236 15.02 -14.16 -10.41
C LYS A 236 15.07 -12.74 -9.85
N VAL A 237 15.24 -11.76 -10.73
CA VAL A 237 15.07 -10.34 -10.37
C VAL A 237 13.60 -9.95 -10.55
N ILE A 238 13.00 -9.28 -9.57
CA ILE A 238 11.59 -8.89 -9.61
C ILE A 238 11.44 -7.39 -9.80
N PHE A 239 10.58 -6.98 -10.74
CA PHE A 239 10.14 -5.61 -10.96
C PHE A 239 8.62 -5.55 -10.81
N GLU A 240 8.13 -4.85 -9.78
CA GLU A 240 6.70 -4.73 -9.48
C GLU A 240 6.33 -3.41 -8.78
N GLY A 241 5.05 -3.22 -8.46
CA GLY A 241 4.60 -2.07 -7.66
C GLY A 241 5.12 -2.14 -6.22
N ASP A 242 5.13 -1.02 -5.52
CA ASP A 242 5.39 -0.95 -4.07
C ASP A 242 4.18 -1.33 -3.20
N ARG A 243 3.03 -1.58 -3.85
CA ARG A 243 1.81 -2.10 -3.26
C ARG A 243 1.82 -3.62 -3.21
N LEU A 244 2.36 -4.14 -2.10
CA LEU A 244 2.58 -5.58 -1.90
C LEU A 244 1.32 -6.34 -1.49
N GLU A 245 0.20 -5.63 -1.26
CA GLU A 245 -1.05 -6.23 -0.83
C GLU A 245 -1.54 -7.32 -1.78
N TYR A 246 -2.05 -8.43 -1.24
CA TYR A 246 -2.60 -9.54 -2.04
C TYR A 246 -3.58 -9.09 -3.14
N ASN A 247 -4.49 -8.16 -2.83
CA ASN A 247 -5.46 -7.63 -3.79
C ASN A 247 -4.81 -6.83 -4.94
N PHE A 248 -3.57 -6.40 -4.79
CA PHE A 248 -2.78 -5.64 -5.76
C PHE A 248 -1.77 -6.51 -6.50
N GLN A 249 -1.56 -7.77 -6.10
CA GLN A 249 -0.55 -8.67 -6.68
C GLN A 249 -0.63 -8.80 -8.21
N ASN A 250 -1.83 -8.71 -8.79
CA ASN A 250 -2.07 -8.87 -10.24
C ASN A 250 -2.71 -7.64 -10.91
N ILE A 251 -2.77 -6.49 -10.22
CA ILE A 251 -3.40 -5.29 -10.79
C ILE A 251 -2.44 -4.63 -11.79
N PRO A 252 -2.82 -4.45 -13.07
CA PRO A 252 -1.97 -3.82 -14.06
C PRO A 252 -1.91 -2.30 -13.92
N GLY A 253 -0.84 -1.67 -14.40
CA GLY A 253 -0.71 -0.21 -14.46
C GLY A 253 -0.33 0.51 -13.16
N GLN A 254 0.24 -0.20 -12.19
CA GLN A 254 0.69 0.35 -10.91
C GLN A 254 1.91 1.26 -11.02
N TRP A 255 2.73 1.08 -12.06
CA TRP A 255 3.92 1.90 -12.33
C TRP A 255 4.14 2.10 -13.84
N GLY A 256 5.06 2.97 -14.23
CA GLY A 256 5.26 3.42 -15.60
C GLY A 256 5.82 2.34 -16.53
N THR A 257 7.15 2.23 -16.58
CA THR A 257 7.88 1.36 -17.51
C THR A 257 9.37 1.29 -17.20
N ILE A 258 10.05 0.25 -17.70
CA ILE A 258 11.50 0.28 -17.95
C ILE A 258 11.71 0.86 -19.35
N TRP A 259 12.18 2.11 -19.40
CA TRP A 259 12.35 2.87 -20.62
C TRP A 259 13.81 2.89 -21.08
N LEU A 260 14.10 2.15 -22.16
CA LEU A 260 15.36 2.19 -22.87
C LEU A 260 15.29 3.29 -23.94
N ARG A 261 15.86 4.46 -23.63
CA ARG A 261 15.81 5.62 -24.53
C ARG A 261 16.65 5.40 -25.78
N ALA A 262 16.37 6.20 -26.80
CA ALA A 262 17.13 6.21 -28.04
C ALA A 262 18.62 6.46 -27.76
N GLY A 263 19.47 5.55 -28.25
CA GLY A 263 20.91 5.59 -28.01
C GLY A 263 21.37 5.01 -26.68
N SER A 264 20.48 4.42 -25.85
CA SER A 264 20.92 3.47 -24.81
C SER A 264 21.54 2.23 -25.46
N LEU A 265 22.55 1.63 -24.81
CA LEU A 265 23.40 0.63 -25.43
C LEU A 265 23.55 -0.59 -24.53
N ASN A 266 23.77 -1.76 -25.15
CA ASN A 266 24.15 -3.00 -24.45
C ASN A 266 23.22 -3.37 -23.29
N ASN A 267 21.90 -3.17 -23.41
CA ASN A 267 20.98 -3.56 -22.35
C ASN A 267 20.77 -5.08 -22.37
N GLU A 268 20.84 -5.70 -21.20
CA GLU A 268 20.69 -7.15 -21.03
C GLU A 268 19.80 -7.44 -19.84
N ILE A 269 18.75 -8.23 -20.05
CA ILE A 269 17.85 -8.68 -19.00
C ILE A 269 17.74 -10.19 -19.08
N GLN A 270 18.22 -10.85 -18.01
CA GLN A 270 18.15 -12.30 -17.86
C GLN A 270 17.42 -12.68 -16.57
N HIS A 271 16.56 -13.70 -16.66
CA HIS A 271 15.87 -14.30 -15.50
C HIS A 271 15.18 -13.26 -14.61
N ALA A 272 14.34 -12.43 -15.23
CA ALA A 272 13.55 -11.44 -14.51
C ALA A 272 12.05 -11.76 -14.54
N GLN A 273 11.31 -11.22 -13.57
CA GLN A 273 9.86 -11.07 -13.62
C GLN A 273 9.54 -9.58 -13.64
N ILE A 274 8.91 -9.13 -14.71
CA ILE A 274 8.49 -7.73 -14.86
C ILE A 274 6.98 -7.74 -14.92
N LYS A 275 6.31 -7.13 -13.94
CA LYS A 275 4.85 -7.19 -13.84
C LYS A 275 4.21 -5.90 -13.39
N ASN A 276 2.90 -5.79 -13.61
CA ASN A 276 2.03 -4.76 -13.04
C ASN A 276 2.32 -3.31 -13.51
N GLY A 277 3.16 -3.10 -14.52
CA GLY A 277 3.43 -1.76 -15.09
C GLY A 277 2.38 -1.32 -16.13
N ILE A 278 2.46 -0.09 -16.63
CA ILE A 278 1.67 0.34 -17.80
C ILE A 278 2.25 -0.28 -19.06
N ILE A 279 3.56 -0.13 -19.25
CA ILE A 279 4.36 -0.84 -20.24
C ILE A 279 5.45 -1.58 -19.48
N GLY A 280 5.73 -2.85 -19.79
CA GLY A 280 6.82 -3.57 -19.13
C GLY A 280 8.19 -3.01 -19.54
N ILE A 281 8.49 -3.07 -20.84
CA ILE A 281 9.70 -2.51 -21.42
C ILE A 281 9.35 -1.64 -22.62
N LEU A 282 9.80 -0.39 -22.61
CA LEU A 282 9.70 0.54 -23.73
C LEU A 282 11.09 0.74 -24.36
N ILE A 283 11.19 0.55 -25.67
CA ILE A 283 12.43 0.69 -26.44
C ILE A 283 12.20 1.71 -27.54
N ASP A 284 12.88 2.87 -27.47
CA ASP A 284 12.67 3.99 -28.40
C ASP A 284 13.41 3.86 -29.73
N SER A 285 14.39 2.95 -29.80
CA SER A 285 15.20 2.74 -30.98
C SER A 285 15.67 1.30 -31.04
N ILE A 286 15.47 0.67 -32.19
CA ILE A 286 15.92 -0.69 -32.45
C ILE A 286 17.33 -0.64 -33.09
N GLY A 287 18.29 -1.26 -32.41
CA GLY A 287 19.64 -1.48 -32.94
C GLY A 287 19.69 -2.48 -34.09
N THR A 288 20.88 -2.92 -34.47
CA THR A 288 21.05 -3.93 -35.54
C THR A 288 20.92 -5.34 -34.96
N LEU A 289 20.75 -6.36 -35.82
CA LEU A 289 20.72 -7.76 -35.40
C LEU A 289 21.99 -8.19 -34.63
N ASN A 290 23.15 -7.62 -34.99
CA ASN A 290 24.43 -7.94 -34.35
C ASN A 290 24.68 -7.10 -33.08
N THR A 291 23.98 -5.97 -32.94
CA THR A 291 24.09 -5.03 -31.82
C THR A 291 22.68 -4.59 -31.37
N PRO A 292 21.86 -5.50 -30.84
CA PRO A 292 20.49 -5.17 -30.46
C PRO A 292 20.50 -4.20 -29.27
N THR A 293 19.50 -3.31 -29.20
CA THR A 293 19.32 -2.38 -28.07
C THR A 293 19.09 -3.13 -26.75
N LEU A 294 18.39 -4.26 -26.81
CA LEU A 294 18.06 -5.13 -25.69
C LEU A 294 18.29 -6.60 -26.06
N LYS A 295 19.00 -7.33 -25.21
CA LYS A 295 18.99 -8.81 -25.19
C LYS A 295 18.13 -9.26 -24.01
N LEU A 296 17.09 -10.04 -24.30
CA LEU A 296 16.16 -10.58 -23.30
C LEU A 296 16.26 -12.11 -23.28
N LYS A 297 16.45 -12.71 -22.11
CA LYS A 297 16.58 -14.17 -21.95
C LYS A 297 15.88 -14.68 -20.69
N ASN A 298 15.08 -15.74 -20.79
CA ASN A 298 14.43 -16.40 -19.64
C ASN A 298 13.64 -15.44 -18.73
N THR A 299 13.01 -14.42 -19.31
CA THR A 299 12.31 -13.36 -18.57
C THR A 299 10.81 -13.45 -18.79
N GLU A 300 10.05 -13.29 -17.71
CA GLU A 300 8.59 -13.29 -17.68
C GLU A 300 8.08 -11.85 -17.61
N ILE A 301 7.15 -11.49 -18.49
CA ILE A 301 6.60 -10.14 -18.59
C ILE A 301 5.07 -10.24 -18.66
N PHE A 302 4.34 -9.79 -17.64
CA PHE A 302 2.90 -10.05 -17.52
C PHE A 302 2.15 -8.99 -16.70
N ASN A 303 0.81 -9.01 -16.75
CA ASN A 303 -0.06 -8.06 -16.05
C ASN A 303 0.26 -6.57 -16.35
N HIS A 304 0.55 -6.23 -17.60
CA HIS A 304 0.71 -4.83 -18.00
C HIS A 304 -0.59 -4.26 -18.56
N SER A 305 -0.89 -2.97 -18.29
CA SER A 305 -2.17 -2.38 -18.73
C SER A 305 -2.20 -1.98 -20.21
N ASN A 306 -1.03 -1.89 -20.86
CA ASN A 306 -0.92 -1.54 -22.27
C ASN A 306 -0.10 -2.57 -23.08
N PHE A 307 1.21 -2.64 -22.85
CA PHE A 307 2.11 -3.56 -23.59
C PHE A 307 3.08 -4.26 -22.63
N GLY A 308 3.38 -5.54 -22.87
CA GLY A 308 4.52 -6.19 -22.21
C GLY A 308 5.84 -5.60 -22.69
N ILE A 309 6.04 -5.59 -24.02
CA ILE A 309 7.18 -4.95 -24.67
C ILE A 309 6.65 -4.07 -25.79
N ARG A 310 7.11 -2.83 -25.87
CA ARG A 310 6.88 -1.93 -27.00
C ARG A 310 8.21 -1.43 -27.54
N ALA A 311 8.51 -1.77 -28.79
CA ALA A 311 9.66 -1.25 -29.53
C ALA A 311 9.16 -0.31 -30.63
N MET A 312 9.81 0.84 -30.78
CA MET A 312 9.50 1.87 -31.78
C MET A 312 10.73 2.20 -32.62
#